data_AF-A0A4U2DP39-F1
#
_entry.id   AF-A0A4U2DP39-F1
#
_cell.length_a   1.000
_cell.length_b   1.000
_cell.length_c   1.000
_cell.angle_alpha   90.00
_cell.angle_beta   90.00
_cell.angle_gamma   90.00
#
_symmetry.space_group_name_H-M   'P 1'
#
loop_
_entity.id
_entity.type
_entity.pdbx_description
1 polymer ?
#
loop_
_entity_poly.entity_id
_entity_poly.type
_entity_poly.pdbx_seq_one_letter_code
_entity_poly.pdbx_strand_id
1 'polypeptide(L)'
;KMLGVEALLRWLPSDGRVIEPSKFIHYLEQSGEIIPTTENLITTIYQDLSSLMSQKSEFYCSVNITPLHLQNDDFYHYLKRFQHDYSKLTLELTERQPIENLAFASQRIALLKT
;
A
#
# COMPACT_ATOMS: atom_id res chain seq x y z
N LYS A 1 0.05 -21.68 12.22
CA LYS A 1 0.30 -20.33 12.79
C LYS A 1 0.13 -19.32 11.68
N MET A 2 -0.72 -18.30 11.84
CA MET A 2 -0.88 -17.20 10.87
C MET A 2 0.13 -16.10 11.20
N LEU A 3 0.96 -15.70 10.24
CA LEU A 3 2.03 -14.71 10.42
C LEU A 3 1.68 -13.35 9.84
N GLY A 4 0.72 -13.26 8.92
CA GLY A 4 0.33 -11.98 8.33
C GLY A 4 -0.84 -12.14 7.38
N VAL A 5 -1.24 -11.02 6.79
CA VAL A 5 -2.32 -10.91 5.80
C VAL A 5 -1.92 -9.94 4.70
N GLU A 6 -2.47 -10.14 3.50
CA GLU A 6 -2.36 -9.17 2.41
C GLU A 6 -3.66 -8.38 2.32
N ALA A 7 -3.55 -7.05 2.28
CA ALA A 7 -4.68 -6.17 2.06
C ALA A 7 -4.93 -5.98 0.56
N LEU A 8 -6.12 -6.40 0.12
CA LEU A 8 -6.52 -6.35 -1.28
C LEU A 8 -7.67 -5.37 -1.48
N LEU A 9 -7.49 -4.42 -2.39
CA LEU A 9 -8.51 -3.45 -2.73
C LEU A 9 -9.74 -4.13 -3.35
N ARG A 10 -10.95 -3.66 -3.01
CA ARG A 10 -12.21 -4.10 -3.61
C ARG A 10 -13.09 -2.87 -3.80
N TRP A 11 -13.66 -2.72 -4.99
CA TRP A 11 -14.61 -1.63 -5.22
C TRP A 11 -16.04 -2.16 -5.05
N LEU A 12 -16.80 -1.53 -4.16
CA LEU A 12 -18.20 -1.85 -3.89
C LEU A 12 -19.08 -0.64 -4.25
N PRO A 13 -19.67 -0.60 -5.45
CA PRO A 13 -20.62 0.43 -5.84
C PRO A 13 -21.95 0.29 -5.08
N SER A 14 -22.82 1.30 -5.23
CA SER A 14 -24.13 1.37 -4.56
C SER A 14 -25.09 0.23 -4.92
N ASP A 15 -24.85 -0.49 -6.02
CA ASP A 15 -25.62 -1.66 -6.44
C ASP A 15 -25.21 -2.95 -5.71
N GLY A 16 -24.20 -2.90 -4.83
CA GLY A 16 -23.77 -4.00 -3.99
C GLY A 16 -22.90 -5.05 -4.69
N ARG A 17 -22.56 -4.87 -5.98
CA ARG A 17 -21.70 -5.82 -6.71
C ARG A 17 -20.23 -5.53 -6.48
N VAL A 18 -19.48 -6.49 -5.96
CA VAL A 18 -18.02 -6.34 -5.80
C VAL A 18 -17.34 -6.35 -7.17
N ILE A 19 -16.63 -5.28 -7.49
CA ILE A 19 -15.79 -5.15 -8.68
C ILE A 19 -14.35 -5.52 -8.31
N GLU A 20 -13.78 -6.42 -9.11
CA GLU A 20 -12.42 -6.93 -8.96
C GLU A 20 -11.36 -5.89 -9.37
N PRO A 21 -10.18 -5.87 -8.71
CA PRO A 21 -9.08 -4.95 -9.04
C PRO A 21 -8.72 -4.87 -10.51
N SER A 22 -8.71 -6.01 -11.21
CA SER A 22 -8.37 -6.10 -12.63
C SER A 22 -9.23 -5.19 -13.52
N LYS A 23 -10.45 -4.84 -13.10
CA LYS A 23 -11.40 -4.01 -13.85
C LYS A 23 -11.23 -2.52 -13.63
N PHE A 24 -10.58 -2.09 -12.55
CA PHE A 24 -10.55 -0.66 -12.18
C PHE A 24 -9.18 -0.09 -11.81
N ILE A 25 -8.22 -0.93 -11.41
CA ILE A 25 -6.88 -0.46 -10.99
C ILE A 25 -6.20 0.36 -12.08
N HIS A 26 -6.35 -0.02 -13.35
CA HIS A 26 -5.77 0.73 -14.47
C HIS A 26 -6.25 2.19 -14.53
N TYR A 27 -7.53 2.45 -14.24
CA TYR A 27 -8.06 3.81 -14.23
C TYR A 27 -7.49 4.62 -13.07
N LEU A 28 -7.27 4.01 -11.90
CA LEU A 28 -6.60 4.65 -10.77
C LEU A 28 -5.13 4.94 -11.07
N GLU A 29 -4.43 4.02 -11.73
CA GLU A 29 -3.05 4.20 -12.17
C GLU A 29 -2.93 5.37 -13.17
N GLN A 30 -3.83 5.45 -14.16
CA GLN A 30 -3.81 6.51 -15.18
C GLN A 30 -4.19 7.89 -14.65
N SER A 31 -5.11 7.95 -13.69
CA SER A 31 -5.57 9.22 -13.09
C SER A 31 -4.65 9.71 -11.98
N GLY A 32 -3.77 8.85 -11.44
CA GLY A 32 -2.98 9.13 -10.25
C GLY A 32 -3.72 8.86 -8.93
N GLU A 33 -5.02 8.59 -8.98
CA GLU A 33 -5.87 8.28 -7.81
C GLU A 33 -5.45 7.00 -7.08
N ILE A 34 -4.59 6.18 -7.69
CA ILE A 34 -4.03 5.00 -7.01
C ILE A 34 -3.25 5.40 -5.75
N ILE A 35 -2.59 6.56 -5.73
CA ILE A 35 -1.81 7.03 -4.58
C ILE A 35 -2.71 7.34 -3.38
N PRO A 36 -3.68 8.29 -3.46
CA PRO A 36 -4.57 8.57 -2.35
C PRO A 36 -5.46 7.36 -1.98
N THR A 37 -5.79 6.50 -2.94
CA THR A 37 -6.50 5.24 -2.66
C THR A 37 -5.67 4.32 -1.75
N THR A 38 -4.38 4.18 -2.03
CA THR A 38 -3.46 3.37 -1.21
C THR A 38 -3.24 3.98 0.18
N GLU A 39 -3.13 5.31 0.30
CA GLU A 39 -3.05 5.99 1.60
C GLU A 39 -4.30 5.77 2.46
N ASN A 40 -5.48 5.83 1.84
CA ASN A 40 -6.75 5.50 2.51
C ASN A 40 -6.78 4.03 2.95
N LEU A 41 -6.34 3.10 2.09
CA LEU A 41 -6.24 1.68 2.43
C LEU A 41 -5.32 1.44 3.63
N ILE A 42 -4.14 2.07 3.66
CA ILE A 42 -3.21 1.99 4.79
C ILE A 42 -3.89 2.49 6.05
N THR A 43 -4.56 3.64 6.00
CA THR A 43 -5.30 4.18 7.15
C THR A 43 -6.37 3.19 7.67
N THR A 44 -7.14 2.57 6.78
CA THR A 44 -8.14 1.55 7.13
C THR A 44 -7.50 0.32 7.77
N ILE A 45 -6.36 -0.16 7.26
CA ILE A 45 -5.64 -1.30 7.84
C ILE A 45 -5.28 -1.04 9.31
N TYR A 46 -4.83 0.16 9.64
CA TYR A 46 -4.51 0.51 11.02
C TYR A 46 -5.75 0.55 11.91
N GLN A 47 -6.85 1.08 11.41
CA GLN A 47 -8.11 1.11 12.14
C GLN A 47 -8.61 -0.30 12.44
N ASP A 48 -8.61 -1.18 11.42
CA ASP A 48 -9.18 -2.52 11.53
C ASP A 48 -8.26 -3.52 12.24
N LEU A 49 -6.94 -3.42 12.04
CA LEU A 49 -5.98 -4.43 12.50
C LEU A 49 -5.12 -3.99 13.69
N SER A 50 -5.25 -2.76 14.20
CA SER A 50 -4.45 -2.25 15.34
C SER A 50 -4.42 -3.21 16.54
N SER A 51 -5.58 -3.73 16.94
CA SER A 51 -5.68 -4.67 18.07
C SER A 51 -4.93 -5.97 17.79
N LEU A 52 -5.11 -6.56 16.60
CA LEU A 52 -4.43 -7.80 16.21
C LEU A 52 -2.91 -7.60 16.10
N MET A 53 -2.50 -6.48 15.49
CA MET A 53 -1.11 -6.07 15.38
C MET A 53 -0.48 -5.87 16.76
N SER A 54 -1.16 -5.25 17.74
CA SER A 54 -0.59 -5.06 19.08
C SER A 54 -0.37 -6.38 19.84
N GLN A 55 -1.27 -7.35 19.68
CA GLN A 55 -1.22 -8.63 20.40
C GLN A 55 -0.19 -9.62 19.85
N LYS A 56 0.14 -9.52 18.56
CA LYS A 56 1.04 -10.45 17.86
C LYS A 56 2.27 -9.73 17.35
N SER A 57 3.40 -9.92 18.04
CA SER A 57 4.68 -9.27 17.71
C SER A 57 5.12 -9.53 16.27
N GLU A 58 4.96 -10.76 15.78
CA GLU A 58 5.36 -11.18 14.43
C GLU A 58 4.29 -10.95 13.34
N PHE A 59 3.12 -10.39 13.68
CA PHE A 59 2.05 -10.19 12.70
C PHE A 59 2.35 -8.98 11.80
N TYR A 60 2.19 -9.16 10.49
CA TYR A 60 2.34 -8.09 9.50
C TYR A 60 1.12 -8.02 8.56
N CYS A 61 0.93 -6.86 7.94
CA CYS A 61 0.01 -6.68 6.82
C CYS A 61 0.78 -6.19 5.60
N SER A 62 0.60 -6.82 4.44
CA SER A 62 1.17 -6.33 3.20
C SER A 62 0.18 -5.51 2.37
N VAL A 63 0.69 -4.48 1.69
CA VAL A 63 -0.07 -3.61 0.79
C VAL A 63 0.64 -3.53 -0.55
N ASN A 64 -0.12 -3.73 -1.62
CA ASN A 64 0.37 -3.58 -2.98
C ASN A 64 0.59 -2.10 -3.32
N ILE A 65 1.76 -1.78 -3.84
CA ILE A 65 2.09 -0.47 -4.41
C ILE A 65 2.54 -0.63 -5.86
N THR A 66 2.50 0.48 -6.60
CA THR A 66 2.99 0.57 -7.98
C THR A 66 4.24 1.46 -8.04
N PRO A 67 5.01 1.44 -9.14
CA PRO A 67 6.14 2.36 -9.33
C PRO A 67 5.77 3.84 -9.17
N LEU A 68 4.53 4.23 -9.47
CA LEU A 68 4.04 5.61 -9.28
C LEU A 68 4.15 6.05 -7.81
N HIS A 69 3.91 5.15 -6.86
CA HIS A 69 4.01 5.45 -5.43
C HIS A 69 5.46 5.73 -5.01
N LEU A 70 6.41 4.94 -5.52
CA LEU A 70 7.84 5.16 -5.23
C LEU A 70 8.36 6.46 -5.82
N GLN A 71 7.79 6.89 -6.94
CA GLN A 71 8.15 8.14 -7.60
C GLN A 71 7.52 9.37 -6.95
N ASN A 72 6.42 9.21 -6.22
CA ASN A 72 5.70 10.30 -5.58
C ASN A 72 6.32 10.71 -4.23
N ASP A 73 6.67 12.00 -4.11
CA ASP A 73 7.25 12.56 -2.88
C ASP A 73 6.23 12.62 -1.72
N ASP A 74 4.97 12.93 -2.01
CA ASP A 74 3.92 13.04 -0.99
C ASP A 74 3.68 11.69 -0.31
N PHE A 75 3.62 10.60 -1.08
CA PHE A 75 3.48 9.25 -0.57
C PHE A 75 4.70 8.83 0.28
N TYR A 76 5.90 9.20 -0.15
CA TYR A 76 7.10 8.98 0.65
C TYR A 76 7.02 9.72 2.00
N HIS A 77 6.61 10.99 1.99
CA HIS A 77 6.44 11.78 3.20
C HIS A 77 5.29 11.26 4.08
N TYR A 78 4.20 10.78 3.48
CA TYR A 78 3.11 10.10 4.16
C TYR A 78 3.65 8.89 4.93
N LEU A 79 4.39 7.99 4.28
CA LEU A 79 4.97 6.83 4.95
C LEU A 79 5.94 7.21 6.07
N LYS A 80 6.80 8.21 5.84
CA LYS A 80 7.76 8.66 6.87
C LYS A 80 7.06 9.26 8.10
N ARG A 81 5.93 9.94 7.93
CA ARG A 81 5.19 10.54 9.05
C ARG A 81 4.71 9.52 10.07
N PHE A 82 4.36 8.30 9.65
CA PHE A 82 3.88 7.25 10.56
C PHE A 82 4.81 6.03 10.60
N GLN A 83 6.11 6.22 10.35
CA GLN A 83 7.11 5.15 10.33
C GLN A 83 7.10 4.23 11.57
N HIS A 84 6.77 4.77 12.76
CA HIS A 84 6.70 4.00 14.00
C HIS A 84 5.44 3.10 14.06
N ASP A 85 4.34 3.57 13.48
CA ASP A 85 3.10 2.80 13.34
C ASP A 85 3.24 1.75 12.22
N TYR A 86 4.03 2.05 11.18
CA TYR A 86 4.26 1.23 9.99
C TYR A 86 5.26 0.07 10.12
N SER A 87 5.80 -0.21 11.30
CA SER A 87 6.74 -1.34 11.51
C SER A 87 6.16 -2.72 11.15
N LYS A 88 4.83 -2.83 11.07
CA LYS A 88 4.10 -4.06 10.71
C LYS A 88 3.48 -4.00 9.31
N LEU A 89 3.75 -2.93 8.56
CA LEU A 89 3.33 -2.76 7.18
C LEU A 89 4.45 -3.24 6.25
N THR A 90 4.13 -4.13 5.33
CA THR A 90 5.03 -4.54 4.24
C THR A 90 4.52 -3.96 2.94
N LEU A 91 5.38 -3.28 2.18
CA LEU A 91 5.02 -2.77 0.86
C LEU A 91 5.46 -3.77 -0.21
N GLU A 92 4.51 -4.21 -1.04
CA GLU A 92 4.74 -5.13 -2.15
C GLU A 92 4.67 -4.39 -3.47
N LEU A 93 5.79 -4.31 -4.19
CA LEU A 93 5.84 -3.61 -5.47
C LEU A 93 5.32 -4.52 -6.58
N THR A 94 4.28 -4.06 -7.27
CA THR A 94 3.70 -4.79 -8.42
C THR A 94 4.47 -4.49 -9.72
N GLU A 95 4.57 -5.48 -10.61
CA GLU A 95 5.20 -5.37 -11.94
C GLU A 95 4.25 -4.86 -13.04
N ARG A 96 3.11 -4.27 -12.65
CA ARG A 96 2.06 -3.84 -13.60
C ARG A 96 2.49 -2.67 -14.49
N GLN A 97 3.46 -1.89 -14.01
CA GLN A 97 4.04 -0.76 -14.73
C GLN A 97 5.57 -0.88 -14.70
N PRO A 98 6.26 -0.40 -15.76
CA PRO A 98 7.71 -0.37 -15.76
C PRO A 98 8.24 0.61 -14.69
N ILE A 99 9.37 0.27 -14.09
CA ILE A 99 10.12 1.21 -13.24
C ILE A 99 11.05 2.01 -14.15
N GLU A 100 10.68 3.26 -14.44
CA GLU A 100 11.45 4.11 -15.36
C GLU A 100 12.84 4.47 -14.81
N ASN A 101 12.94 4.71 -13.49
CA ASN A 101 14.19 5.06 -12.83
C ASN A 101 14.48 4.10 -11.65
N LEU A 102 15.18 3.01 -11.96
CA LEU A 102 15.59 2.00 -10.98
C LEU A 102 16.49 2.55 -9.87
N ALA A 103 17.39 3.50 -10.21
CA ALA A 103 18.30 4.09 -9.22
C ALA A 103 17.52 4.90 -8.19
N PHE A 104 16.56 5.70 -8.65
CA PHE A 104 15.67 6.46 -7.78
C PHE A 104 14.78 5.57 -6.93
N ALA A 105 14.14 4.56 -7.54
CA ALA A 105 13.32 3.60 -6.81
C ALA A 105 14.13 2.88 -5.71
N SER A 106 15.36 2.46 -6.02
CA SER A 106 16.26 1.81 -5.05
C SER A 106 16.64 2.75 -3.91
N GLN A 107 16.94 4.02 -4.20
CA GLN A 107 17.22 5.03 -3.19
C GLN A 107 16.01 5.26 -2.29
N ARG A 108 14.81 5.38 -2.87
CA ARG A 108 13.57 5.56 -2.12
C ARG A 108 13.30 4.39 -1.17
N ILE A 109 13.44 3.16 -1.65
CA ILE A 109 13.29 1.95 -0.85
C ILE A 109 14.30 1.93 0.30
N ALA A 110 15.56 2.30 0.06
CA ALA A 110 16.58 2.36 1.10
C ALA A 110 16.21 3.36 2.22
N LEU A 111 15.64 4.51 1.86
CA LEU A 111 15.17 5.50 2.84
C LEU A 111 13.98 5.02 3.67
N LEU A 112 13.13 4.13 3.14
CA LEU A 112 11.98 3.57 3.86
C LEU A 112 12.35 2.41 4.81
N LYS A 113 13.51 1.77 4.62
CA LYS A 113 14.01 0.68 5.47
C LYS A 113 14.68 1.14 6.77
N THR A 114 14.66 2.45 7.05
CA THR A 114 15.26 3.10 8.24
C THR A 114 14.19 3.47 9.24
#